data_AF-A0A2V3ZZE8-F1
#
_entry.id   AF-A0A2V3ZZE8-F1
#
_cell.length_a   1.000
_cell.length_b   1.000
_cell.length_c   1.000
_cell.angle_alpha   90.00
_cell.angle_beta   90.00
_cell.angle_gamma   90.00
#
_symmetry.space_group_name_H-M   'P 1'
#
loop_
_entity.id
_entity.type
_entity.pdbx_description
1 polymer ?
#
loop_
_entity_poly.entity_id
_entity_poly.type
_entity_poly.pdbx_seq_one_letter_code
_entity_poly.pdbx_strand_id
1 'polypeptide(L)' 'DLKEVESFIEENKHLPDIPSEKEVLENGIAVGEMNAKLLQKIEELTLYVIEQNKKIEALFQKNEQLVDEIKLLKDK' A
#
# COMPACT_ATOMS: atom_id res chain seq x y z
N ASP A 1 6.98 5.43 -5.35
CA ASP A 1 7.37 4.70 -4.11
C ASP A 1 6.36 5.05 -3.00
N LEU A 2 6.02 4.13 -2.08
CA LEU A 2 5.05 4.41 -0.99
C LEU A 2 5.50 5.59 -0.12
N LYS A 3 6.81 5.82 0.00
CA LYS A 3 7.37 6.98 0.70
C LYS A 3 7.03 8.31 0.02
N GLU A 4 7.06 8.33 -1.31
CA GLU A 4 6.69 9.54 -2.07
C GLU A 4 5.21 9.83 -1.94
N VAL A 5 4.38 8.78 -1.94
CA VAL A 5 2.93 8.90 -1.70
C VAL A 5 2.65 9.40 -0.29
N GLU A 6 3.37 8.88 0.73
CA GLU A 6 3.29 9.34 2.11
C GLU A 6 3.66 10.83 2.23
N SER A 7 4.81 11.24 1.69
CA SER A 7 5.23 12.64 1.70
C SER A 7 4.21 13.56 1.01
N PHE A 8 3.64 13.12 -0.12
CA PHE A 8 2.60 13.89 -0.80
C PHE A 8 1.34 14.05 0.05
N ILE A 9 0.87 12.98 0.72
CA ILE A 9 -0.30 13.04 1.60
C ILE A 9 -0.03 13.94 2.80
N GLU A 10 1.18 13.90 3.37
CA GLU A 10 1.54 14.75 4.51
C GLU A 10 1.48 16.24 4.14
N GLU A 11 1.96 16.61 2.96
CA GLU A 11 1.97 17.99 2.46
C GLU A 11 0.59 18.45 1.98
N ASN A 12 -0.10 17.62 1.17
CA ASN A 12 -1.29 18.02 0.42
C ASN A 12 -2.61 17.56 1.05
N LYS A 13 -2.57 16.65 2.05
CA LYS A 13 -3.74 16.07 2.75
C LYS A 13 -4.71 15.26 1.87
N HIS A 14 -4.33 14.97 0.63
CA HIS A 14 -5.05 14.08 -0.26
C HIS A 14 -4.07 13.20 -1.05
N LEU A 15 -4.58 12.18 -1.71
CA LEU A 15 -3.78 11.31 -2.57
C LEU A 15 -3.37 12.05 -3.86
N PRO A 16 -2.22 11.67 -4.46
CA PRO A 16 -1.91 12.08 -5.82
C PRO A 16 -3.06 11.76 -6.78
N ASP A 17 -3.29 12.65 -7.75
CA ASP A 17 -4.33 12.58 -8.80
C ASP A 17 -5.79 12.71 -8.33
N ILE A 18 -6.03 12.66 -7.02
CA ILE A 18 -7.33 12.96 -6.42
C ILE A 18 -7.38 14.44 -6.10
N PRO A 19 -8.41 15.18 -6.55
CA PRO A 19 -8.54 16.59 -6.19
C PRO A 19 -8.73 16.74 -4.67
N SER A 20 -8.23 17.84 -4.13
CA SER A 20 -8.50 18.22 -2.76
C SER A 20 -9.99 18.48 -2.53
N GLU A 21 -10.42 18.38 -1.27
CA GLU A 21 -11.80 18.73 -0.88
C GLU A 21 -12.16 20.15 -1.35
N LYS A 22 -11.23 21.10 -1.21
CA LYS A 22 -11.42 22.49 -1.65
C LYS A 22 -11.67 22.59 -3.16
N GLU A 23 -10.87 21.91 -3.97
CA GLU A 23 -11.04 21.92 -5.43
C GLU A 23 -12.38 21.29 -5.85
N VAL A 24 -12.81 20.23 -5.17
CA VAL A 24 -14.12 19.60 -5.42
C VAL A 24 -15.26 20.55 -5.05
N LEU A 25 -15.14 21.30 -3.95
CA LEU A 25 -16.16 22.28 -3.54
C LEU A 25 -16.22 23.49 -4.50
N GLU A 26 -15.08 23.97 -5.00
CA GLU A 26 -15.00 25.15 -5.87
C GLU A 26 -15.39 24.83 -7.32
N ASN A 27 -14.87 23.74 -7.88
CA ASN A 27 -14.99 23.44 -9.31
C ASN A 27 -15.99 22.31 -9.62
N GLY A 28 -16.46 21.60 -8.58
CA GLY A 28 -17.17 20.34 -8.76
C GLY A 28 -16.26 19.23 -9.29
N ILE A 29 -16.80 18.01 -9.35
CA ILE A 29 -16.18 16.89 -10.05
C ILE A 29 -17.29 16.00 -10.61
N ALA A 30 -17.09 15.51 -11.83
CA ALA A 30 -18.02 14.55 -12.41
C ALA A 30 -17.95 13.24 -11.62
N VAL A 31 -19.10 12.71 -11.18
CA VAL A 31 -19.17 11.45 -10.41
C VAL A 31 -18.50 10.30 -11.15
N GLY A 32 -18.64 10.23 -12.48
CA GLY A 32 -17.96 9.24 -13.31
C GLY A 32 -16.43 9.37 -13.30
N GLU A 33 -15.90 10.60 -13.27
CA GLU A 33 -14.47 10.85 -13.17
C GLU A 33 -13.94 10.43 -11.78
N MET A 34 -14.66 10.79 -10.71
CA MET A 34 -14.30 10.37 -9.35
C MET A 34 -14.28 8.84 -9.25
N ASN A 35 -15.31 8.16 -9.77
CA ASN A 35 -15.38 6.70 -9.75
C ASN A 35 -14.23 6.04 -10.53
N ALA A 36 -13.85 6.59 -11.70
CA ALA A 36 -12.72 6.08 -12.46
C ALA A 36 -11.40 6.23 -11.68
N LYS A 37 -11.17 7.38 -11.03
CA LYS A 37 -10.00 7.61 -10.18
C LYS A 37 -9.98 6.67 -8.97
N LEU A 38 -11.13 6.43 -8.33
CA LEU A 38 -11.25 5.48 -7.23
C LEU A 38 -10.92 4.05 -7.67
N LEU A 39 -11.43 3.60 -8.82
CA LEU A 39 -11.11 2.28 -9.37
C LEU A 39 -9.61 2.11 -9.62
N GLN A 40 -8.97 3.12 -10.22
CA GLN A 40 -7.52 3.11 -10.43
C GLN A 40 -6.75 2.96 -9.09
N LYS A 41 -7.14 3.70 -8.05
CA LYS A 41 -6.47 3.59 -6.73
C LYS A 41 -6.76 2.25 -6.05
N ILE A 42 -7.92 1.64 -6.28
CA ILE A 42 -8.21 0.28 -5.79
C ILE A 42 -7.32 -0.76 -6.48
N GLU A 43 -7.09 -0.64 -7.79
CA GLU A 43 -6.17 -1.52 -8.52
C GLU A 43 -4.74 -1.38 -7.98
N GLU A 44 -4.27 -0.15 -7.81
CA GLU A 44 -2.95 0.14 -7.24
C GLU A 44 -2.80 -0.44 -5.82
N LEU A 45 -3.79 -0.22 -4.95
CA LEU A 45 -3.82 -0.79 -3.60
C LEU A 45 -3.79 -2.33 -3.64
N THR A 46 -4.53 -2.93 -4.55
CA THR A 46 -4.57 -4.39 -4.73
C THR A 46 -3.19 -4.94 -5.09
N LEU A 47 -2.46 -4.25 -5.98
CA LEU A 47 -1.08 -4.62 -6.32
C LEU A 47 -0.14 -4.53 -5.11
N TYR A 48 -0.24 -3.46 -4.30
CA TYR A 48 0.54 -3.34 -3.07
C TYR A 48 0.21 -4.45 -2.07
N VAL A 49 -1.06 -4.83 -1.91
CA VAL A 49 -1.47 -5.93 -1.03
C VAL A 49 -0.88 -7.26 -1.50
N ILE A 50 -0.89 -7.54 -2.81
CA ILE A 50 -0.25 -8.74 -3.37
C ILE A 50 1.25 -8.75 -3.08
N GLU A 51 1.93 -7.63 -3.26
CA GLU A 51 3.36 -7.51 -2.98
C GLU A 51 3.67 -7.71 -1.48
N GLN A 52 2.87 -7.10 -0.61
CA GLN A 52 2.99 -7.28 0.84
C GLN A 52 2.77 -8.73 1.25
N ASN A 53 1.77 -9.40 0.69
CA ASN A 53 1.52 -10.82 0.97
C ASN A 53 2.73 -11.69 0.59
N LYS A 54 3.34 -11.46 -0.57
CA LYS A 54 4.58 -12.16 -0.97
C LYS A 54 5.73 -11.93 0.00
N LYS A 55 5.91 -10.69 0.50
CA LYS A 55 6.93 -10.37 1.51
C LYS A 55 6.66 -11.10 2.83
N ILE A 56 5.39 -11.16 3.25
CA ILE A 56 4.97 -11.86 4.47
C ILE A 56 5.24 -13.37 4.35
N GLU A 57 4.88 -13.98 3.23
CA GLU A 57 5.16 -15.41 2.97
C GLU A 57 6.66 -15.71 3.02
N ALA A 58 7.49 -14.87 2.39
CA ALA A 58 8.95 -15.02 2.44
C ALA A 58 9.51 -14.86 3.86
N LEU A 59 8.98 -13.92 4.65
CA LEU A 59 9.36 -13.74 6.05
C LEU A 59 8.98 -14.96 6.90
N PHE A 60 7.79 -15.54 6.68
CA PHE A 60 7.38 -16.76 7.38
C PHE A 60 8.30 -17.94 7.07
N GLN A 61 8.62 -18.17 5.79
CA GLN A 61 9.55 -19.24 5.40
C GLN A 61 10.93 -19.07 6.04
N LYS A 62 11.47 -17.84 6.04
CA LYS A 62 12.75 -17.55 6.68
C LYS A 62 12.68 -17.77 8.19
N ASN A 63 11.57 -17.40 8.83
CA ASN A 63 11.39 -17.59 10.26
C ASN A 63 11.31 -19.09 10.63
N GLU A 64 10.64 -19.90 9.81
CA GLU A 64 10.59 -21.35 9.99
C GLU A 64 12.00 -21.98 9.91
N GLN A 65 12.78 -21.59 8.90
CA GLN A 65 14.19 -22.02 8.76
C GLN A 65 15.02 -21.67 10.00
N LEU A 66 14.92 -20.42 10.48
CA LEU A 66 15.64 -19.98 11.68
C LEU A 66 15.22 -20.76 12.93
N VAL A 67 13.93 -21.05 13.07
CA VAL A 67 13.41 -21.85 14.20
C VAL A 67 13.99 -23.26 14.18
N ASP A 68 14.11 -23.88 13.00
CA ASP A 68 14.67 -25.22 12.88
C ASP A 68 16.19 -25.25 13.10
N GLU A 69 16.92 -24.25 12.62
CA GLU A 69 18.35 -24.08 12.94
C GLU A 69 18.58 -23.93 14.46
N ILE A 70 17.74 -23.15 15.14
CA ILE A 70 17.82 -22.97 16.59
C ILE A 70 17.57 -24.29 17.33
N LYS A 71 16.63 -25.13 16.88
CA LYS A 71 16.38 -26.46 17.49
C LYS A 71 17.62 -27.35 17.35
N LEU A 72 18.17 -27.44 16.13
CA LEU A 72 19.36 -28.26 15.85
C LEU A 72 20.58 -27.85 16.68
N LEU A 73 20.72 -26.57 17.01
CA LEU A 73 21.79 -26.07 17.87
C LEU A 73 21.56 -26.35 19.35
N LYS A 74 20.30 -26.41 19.80
CA LYS A 74 19.96 -26.73 21.21
C LYS A 74 20.05 -28.22 21.52
N ASP A 75 19.89 -29.07 20.52
CA ASP A 75 19.98 -30.53 20.66
C ASP A 75 21.43 -31.06 20.61
N LYS A 76 22.42 -30.17 20.43
CA LYS A 76 23.87 -30.46 20.51
C LYS A 76 24.44 -30.09 21.87
#